data_AF-A0AAV8QFY5-F1
#
_entry.id   AF-A0AAV8QFY5-F1
#
_cell.length_a   1.000
_cell.length_b   1.000
_cell.length_c   1.000
_cell.angle_alpha   90.00
_cell.angle_beta   90.00
_cell.angle_gamma   90.00
#
_symmetry.space_group_name_H-M   'P 1'
#
loop_
_entity.id
_entity.type
_entity.pdbx_description
1 polymer ?
#
loop_
_entity_poly.entity_id
_entity_poly.type
_entity_poly.pdbx_seq_one_letter_code
_entity_poly.pdbx_strand_id
1 'polypeptide(L)'
;MRSFHPGASKAPMKFRMPTAENFVPIRLDLDIDGQRFKDAFTWNPSDPDSEVINFAKRTAKDLKLPPTFVIQIAQSIQTQLAEFHSYEGQEMHIKEKIVPLKIDLRVNNTVIRDQFLWDISNLESDPEEFARTFCKDLDIGDPEVGPAIAVSIREQLYEIATQSISSARETRVGKKGRRGGDIVANSKAGNMVDLGKLFGSKGSVIRKRKEWYLYEPIVDILSNEEVGALDAREELNARLKRKLDEKEESFQTRYSHG
;
A
#
# COMPACT_ATOMS: atom_id res chain seq x y z
N MET A 1 -3.79 -38.94 11.16
CA MET A 1 -4.66 -37.82 10.71
C MET A 1 -4.64 -36.76 11.79
N ARG A 2 -4.01 -35.60 11.57
CA ARG A 2 -4.13 -34.46 12.49
C ARG A 2 -5.44 -33.75 12.17
N SER A 3 -6.32 -33.67 13.16
CA SER A 3 -7.59 -32.94 13.09
C SER A 3 -7.32 -31.45 12.95
N PHE A 4 -7.81 -30.83 11.87
CA PHE A 4 -7.94 -29.38 11.80
C PHE A 4 -9.03 -28.94 12.79
N HIS A 5 -8.66 -28.12 13.77
CA HIS A 5 -9.62 -27.43 14.63
C HIS A 5 -10.22 -26.26 13.82
N PRO A 6 -11.53 -26.21 13.59
CA PRO A 6 -12.15 -25.04 13.00
C PRO A 6 -12.34 -23.97 14.09
N GLY A 7 -11.81 -22.76 13.85
CA GLY A 7 -12.31 -21.55 14.49
C GLY A 7 -11.82 -21.23 15.90
N ALA A 8 -10.52 -21.36 16.19
CA ALA A 8 -9.96 -20.57 17.27
C ALA A 8 -9.81 -19.12 16.76
N SER A 9 -10.70 -18.21 17.18
CA SER A 9 -10.43 -16.78 17.02
C SER A 9 -9.07 -16.51 17.67
N LYS A 10 -8.04 -16.23 16.86
CA LYS A 10 -6.72 -15.83 17.38
C LYS A 10 -6.96 -14.72 18.40
N ALA A 11 -6.30 -14.82 19.56
CA ALA A 11 -6.39 -13.79 20.60
C ALA A 11 -6.16 -12.41 19.97
N PRO A 12 -6.87 -11.36 20.44
CA PRO A 12 -6.65 -10.01 19.94
C PRO A 12 -5.16 -9.68 20.04
N MET A 13 -4.58 -9.26 18.92
CA MET A 13 -3.17 -8.91 18.85
C MET A 13 -3.04 -7.39 18.73
N LYS A 14 -1.94 -6.86 19.23
CA LYS A 14 -1.59 -5.45 19.00
C LYS A 14 -1.38 -5.23 17.51
N PHE A 15 -1.76 -4.05 17.04
CA PHE A 15 -1.56 -3.65 15.67
C PHE A 15 -0.09 -3.80 15.25
N ARG A 16 0.11 -4.41 14.08
CA ARG A 16 1.37 -4.54 13.39
C ARG A 16 1.10 -4.82 11.91
N MET A 17 2.14 -4.80 11.09
CA MET A 17 2.06 -5.32 9.74
C MET A 17 1.71 -6.83 9.77
N PRO A 18 0.74 -7.28 8.95
CA PRO A 18 0.31 -8.68 8.89
C PRO A 18 1.26 -9.51 8.01
N THR A 19 2.56 -9.45 8.32
CA THR A 19 3.68 -10.09 7.61
C THR A 19 4.72 -10.55 8.63
N ALA A 20 5.66 -11.39 8.21
CA ALA A 20 6.71 -11.93 9.10
C ALA A 20 7.47 -10.82 9.83
N GLU A 21 7.96 -9.85 9.05
CA GLU A 21 8.64 -8.65 9.55
C GLU A 21 7.69 -7.47 9.67
N ASN A 22 7.90 -6.61 10.68
CA ASN A 22 7.07 -5.43 10.95
C ASN A 22 7.49 -4.20 10.12
N PHE A 23 7.91 -4.37 8.87
CA PHE A 23 8.33 -3.24 8.03
C PHE A 23 7.15 -2.46 7.45
N VAL A 24 7.18 -1.16 7.68
CA VAL A 24 6.15 -0.20 7.25
C VAL A 24 6.51 0.32 5.85
N PRO A 25 5.57 0.33 4.89
CA PRO A 25 5.79 0.97 3.61
C PRO A 25 5.84 2.50 3.79
N ILE A 26 6.85 3.13 3.20
CA ILE A 26 7.07 4.57 3.20
C ILE A 26 7.03 5.06 1.75
N ARG A 27 6.29 6.15 1.51
CA ARG A 27 6.22 6.79 0.20
C ARG A 27 6.61 8.25 0.29
N LEU A 28 7.48 8.68 -0.62
CA LEU A 28 7.91 10.05 -0.77
C LEU A 28 7.39 10.58 -2.11
N ASP A 29 6.71 11.72 -2.09
CA ASP A 29 6.38 12.51 -3.28
C ASP A 29 6.55 13.98 -2.91
N LEU A 30 7.80 14.45 -3.03
CA LEU A 30 8.22 15.79 -2.66
C LEU A 30 8.39 16.64 -3.90
N ASP A 31 7.90 17.87 -3.87
CA ASP A 31 8.20 18.91 -4.85
C ASP A 31 8.66 20.17 -4.12
N ILE A 32 9.90 20.58 -4.37
CA ILE A 32 10.53 21.72 -3.72
C ILE A 32 11.19 22.55 -4.82
N ASP A 33 10.78 23.80 -4.95
CA ASP A 33 11.30 24.77 -5.92
C ASP A 33 11.33 24.23 -7.38
N GLY A 34 10.34 23.40 -7.74
CA GLY A 34 10.20 22.81 -9.07
C GLY A 34 11.05 21.55 -9.31
N GLN A 35 11.84 21.12 -8.33
CA GLN A 35 12.51 19.82 -8.34
C GLN A 35 11.61 18.80 -7.64
N ARG A 36 11.36 17.67 -8.28
CA ARG A 36 10.54 16.59 -7.72
C ARG A 36 11.40 15.39 -7.33
N PHE A 37 11.11 14.82 -6.18
CA PHE A 37 11.69 13.57 -5.72
C PHE A 37 10.58 12.62 -5.32
N LYS A 38 10.54 11.45 -5.97
CA LYS A 38 9.62 10.37 -5.66
C LYS A 38 10.39 9.12 -5.33
N ASP A 39 9.95 8.43 -4.28
CA ASP A 39 10.53 7.17 -3.87
C ASP A 39 9.52 6.35 -3.06
N ALA A 40 9.72 5.04 -3.01
CA ALA A 40 8.91 4.13 -2.20
C ALA A 40 9.78 2.97 -1.70
N PHE A 41 9.80 2.78 -0.38
CA PHE A 41 10.64 1.78 0.27
C PHE A 41 9.98 1.30 1.57
N THR A 42 10.60 0.35 2.26
CA THR A 42 10.14 -0.15 3.55
C THR A 42 11.03 0.35 4.67
N TRP A 43 10.46 0.60 5.85
CA TRP A 43 11.19 1.06 7.03
C TRP A 43 10.90 0.20 8.25
N ASN A 44 11.91 -0.02 9.10
CA ASN A 44 11.70 -0.63 10.40
C ASN A 44 11.21 0.43 11.41
N PRO A 45 9.96 0.36 11.88
CA PRO A 45 9.40 1.38 12.77
C PRO A 45 10.04 1.39 14.16
N SER A 46 10.91 0.41 14.47
CA SER A 46 11.70 0.36 15.70
C SER A 46 13.06 1.06 15.58
N ASP A 47 13.48 1.46 14.37
CA ASP A 47 14.74 2.18 14.18
C ASP A 47 14.66 3.60 14.76
N PRO A 48 15.74 4.14 15.34
CA PRO A 48 15.73 5.46 15.96
C PRO A 48 15.65 6.59 14.90
N ASP A 49 15.11 7.74 15.30
CA ASP A 49 15.01 8.94 14.45
C ASP A 49 16.33 9.37 13.78
N SER A 50 17.47 9.07 14.43
CA SER A 50 18.78 9.34 13.86
C SER A 50 19.01 8.61 12.53
N GLU A 51 18.47 7.40 12.37
CA GLU A 51 18.57 6.66 11.11
C GLU A 51 17.75 7.29 9.99
N VAL A 52 16.57 7.83 10.31
CA VAL A 52 15.75 8.59 9.34
C VAL A 52 16.52 9.82 8.84
N ILE A 53 17.15 10.56 9.75
CA ILE A 53 17.96 11.74 9.41
C ILE A 53 19.19 11.33 8.58
N ASN A 54 19.85 10.23 8.95
CA ASN A 54 21.01 9.71 8.23
C ASN A 54 20.63 9.26 6.81
N PHE A 55 19.50 8.58 6.66
CA PHE A 55 18.95 8.20 5.36
C PHE A 55 18.69 9.45 4.51
N ALA A 56 17.94 10.43 5.02
CA ALA A 56 17.62 11.66 4.29
C ALA A 56 18.88 12.41 3.81
N LYS A 57 19.93 12.47 4.64
CA LYS A 57 21.22 13.08 4.27
C LYS A 57 21.93 12.31 3.15
N ARG A 58 21.96 10.97 3.24
CA ARG A 58 22.59 10.11 2.22
C ARG A 58 21.83 10.22 0.90
N THR A 59 20.51 10.06 0.93
CA THR A 59 19.64 10.16 -0.26
C THR A 59 19.80 11.51 -0.96
N ALA A 60 19.74 12.62 -0.22
CA ALA A 60 19.92 13.95 -0.82
C ALA A 60 21.33 14.12 -1.40
N LYS A 61 22.36 13.58 -0.76
CA LYS A 61 23.74 13.63 -1.27
C LYS A 61 23.91 12.79 -2.54
N ASP A 62 23.45 11.55 -2.53
CA ASP A 62 23.65 10.58 -3.61
C ASP A 62 22.88 11.02 -4.87
N LEU A 63 21.69 11.57 -4.69
CA LEU A 63 20.84 12.12 -5.75
C LEU A 63 21.15 13.59 -6.09
N LYS A 64 22.13 14.21 -5.42
CA LYS A 64 22.52 15.61 -5.60
C LYS A 64 21.35 16.59 -5.46
N LEU A 65 20.45 16.32 -4.52
CA LEU A 65 19.31 17.18 -4.20
C LEU A 65 19.73 18.37 -3.33
N PRO A 66 19.02 19.51 -3.42
CA PRO A 66 19.22 20.64 -2.53
C PRO A 66 19.12 20.25 -1.05
N PRO A 67 19.87 20.90 -0.14
CA PRO A 67 19.82 20.59 1.30
C PRO A 67 18.42 20.71 1.94
N THR A 68 17.51 21.47 1.33
CA THR A 68 16.10 21.58 1.75
C THR A 68 15.36 20.24 1.70
N PHE A 69 15.73 19.33 0.78
CA PHE A 69 15.17 17.99 0.71
C PHE A 69 15.48 17.14 1.94
N VAL A 70 16.62 17.33 2.61
CA VAL A 70 16.98 16.54 3.79
C VAL A 70 15.90 16.68 4.88
N ILE A 71 15.45 17.91 5.12
CA ILE A 71 14.43 18.20 6.14
C ILE A 71 13.09 17.62 5.70
N GLN A 72 12.70 17.81 4.44
CA GLN A 72 11.40 17.34 3.93
C GLN A 72 11.30 15.81 3.84
N ILE A 73 12.37 15.12 3.43
CA ILE A 73 12.45 13.66 3.43
C ILE A 73 12.28 13.15 4.86
N ALA A 74 13.08 13.66 5.81
CA ALA A 74 13.00 13.21 7.19
C ALA A 74 11.61 13.43 7.80
N GLN A 75 11.02 14.62 7.60
CA GLN A 75 9.68 14.95 8.09
C GLN A 75 8.59 14.06 7.48
N SER A 76 8.67 13.76 6.18
CA SER A 76 7.71 12.89 5.50
C SER A 76 7.77 11.46 6.03
N ILE A 77 8.98 10.92 6.25
CA ILE A 77 9.17 9.59 6.85
C ILE A 77 8.63 9.59 8.28
N GLN A 78 9.03 10.56 9.11
CA GLN A 78 8.61 10.64 10.51
C GLN A 78 7.10 10.79 10.68
N THR A 79 6.44 11.51 9.77
CA THR A 79 4.98 11.67 9.79
C THR A 79 4.28 10.33 9.52
N GLN A 80 4.74 9.58 8.53
CA GLN A 80 4.20 8.24 8.22
C GLN A 80 4.46 7.25 9.36
N LEU A 81 5.64 7.29 9.98
CA LEU A 81 5.95 6.48 11.16
C LEU A 81 5.07 6.86 12.36
N ALA A 82 4.92 8.16 12.64
CA ALA A 82 4.06 8.63 13.73
C ALA A 82 2.59 8.21 13.53
N GLU A 83 2.10 8.22 12.28
CA GLU A 83 0.79 7.67 11.93
C GLU A 83 0.73 6.17 12.25
N PHE A 84 1.73 5.39 11.82
CA PHE A 84 1.82 3.95 12.13
C PHE A 84 1.81 3.69 13.65
N HIS A 85 2.64 4.40 14.42
CA HIS A 85 2.72 4.27 15.89
C HIS A 85 1.41 4.63 16.58
N SER A 86 0.59 5.52 16.00
CA SER A 86 -0.74 5.86 16.53
C SER A 86 -1.70 4.65 16.55
N TYR A 87 -1.44 3.63 15.74
CA TYR A 87 -2.20 2.40 15.67
C TYR A 87 -1.66 1.28 16.57
N GLU A 88 -0.35 1.25 16.90
CA GLU A 88 0.29 0.15 17.67
C GLU A 88 -0.36 -0.16 19.02
N GLY A 89 -0.91 0.85 19.70
CA GLY A 89 -1.62 0.68 20.97
C GLY A 89 -3.01 0.05 20.83
N GLN A 90 -3.48 -0.18 19.61
CA GLN A 90 -4.83 -0.65 19.31
C GLN A 90 -4.85 -2.15 19.03
N GLU A 91 -5.95 -2.80 19.37
CA GLU A 91 -6.18 -4.19 19.03
C GLU A 91 -6.61 -4.31 17.57
N MET A 92 -5.91 -5.14 16.80
CA MET A 92 -6.33 -5.54 15.47
C MET A 92 -6.95 -6.94 15.51
N HIS A 93 -8.01 -7.13 14.72
CA HIS A 93 -8.69 -8.42 14.61
C HIS A 93 -8.47 -9.01 13.23
N ILE A 94 -7.47 -9.88 13.13
CA ILE A 94 -7.20 -10.61 11.89
C ILE A 94 -8.06 -11.86 11.87
N LYS A 95 -9.11 -11.83 11.04
CA LYS A 95 -9.92 -13.01 10.74
C LYS A 95 -9.27 -13.78 9.60
N GLU A 96 -9.47 -15.10 9.57
CA GLU A 96 -9.17 -15.93 8.39
C GLU A 96 -9.86 -15.31 7.17
N LYS A 97 -9.07 -14.70 6.30
CA LYS A 97 -9.57 -13.90 5.19
C LYS A 97 -8.54 -13.91 4.07
N ILE A 98 -9.00 -14.22 2.87
CA ILE A 98 -8.21 -14.08 1.66
C ILE A 98 -8.69 -12.85 0.91
N VAL A 99 -7.76 -12.03 0.48
CA VAL A 99 -8.05 -10.78 -0.25
C VAL A 99 -7.36 -10.81 -1.60
N PRO A 100 -7.99 -10.28 -2.65
CA PRO A 100 -7.26 -10.00 -3.88
C PRO A 100 -6.34 -8.80 -3.65
N LEU A 101 -5.05 -8.98 -3.92
CA LEU A 101 -4.09 -7.88 -4.07
C LEU A 101 -3.87 -7.62 -5.56
N LYS A 102 -3.65 -6.37 -5.92
CA LYS A 102 -3.41 -5.94 -7.31
C LYS A 102 -2.10 -5.20 -7.39
N ILE A 103 -1.31 -5.53 -8.40
CA ILE A 103 -0.10 -4.83 -8.77
C ILE A 103 -0.38 -4.12 -10.09
N ASP A 104 -0.15 -2.81 -10.10
CA ASP A 104 -0.18 -1.97 -11.31
C ASP A 104 0.90 -0.91 -11.13
N LEU A 105 2.12 -1.23 -11.55
CA LEU A 105 3.29 -0.41 -11.33
C LEU A 105 4.15 -0.29 -12.59
N ARG A 106 4.77 0.87 -12.74
CA ARG A 106 5.82 1.13 -13.73
C ARG A 106 7.11 1.43 -12.97
N VAL A 107 8.15 0.65 -13.25
CA VAL A 107 9.49 0.85 -12.72
C VAL A 107 10.43 0.93 -13.91
N ASN A 108 11.05 2.10 -14.10
CA ASN A 108 11.86 2.40 -15.28
C ASN A 108 11.08 2.08 -16.57
N ASN A 109 11.57 1.11 -17.34
CA ASN A 109 11.00 0.65 -18.59
C ASN A 109 10.01 -0.52 -18.41
N THR A 110 9.84 -1.06 -17.20
CA THR A 110 9.04 -2.27 -16.96
C THR A 110 7.68 -1.88 -16.39
N VAL A 111 6.60 -2.27 -17.05
CA VAL A 111 5.21 -2.14 -16.55
C VAL A 111 4.71 -3.51 -16.13
N ILE A 112 4.21 -3.61 -14.91
CA ILE A 112 3.76 -4.87 -14.32
C ILE A 112 2.32 -4.71 -13.87
N ARG A 113 1.47 -5.60 -14.37
CA ARG A 113 0.07 -5.71 -13.98
C ARG A 113 -0.23 -7.13 -13.59
N ASP A 114 -0.62 -7.33 -12.35
CA ASP A 114 -1.02 -8.65 -11.85
C ASP A 114 -2.10 -8.52 -10.77
N GLN A 115 -2.81 -9.59 -10.52
CA GLN A 115 -3.69 -9.72 -9.39
C GLN A 115 -3.62 -11.15 -8.86
N PHE A 116 -3.40 -11.27 -7.55
CA PHE A 116 -3.30 -12.56 -6.86
C PHE A 116 -4.08 -12.54 -5.55
N LEU A 117 -4.22 -13.71 -4.94
CA LEU A 117 -4.92 -13.87 -3.68
C LEU A 117 -3.89 -13.93 -2.55
N TRP A 118 -4.12 -13.17 -1.49
CA TRP A 118 -3.27 -13.12 -0.30
C TRP A 118 -4.05 -13.49 0.95
N ASP A 119 -3.48 -14.38 1.76
CA ASP A 119 -4.03 -14.72 3.08
C ASP A 119 -3.49 -13.75 4.13
N ILE A 120 -4.32 -12.79 4.57
CA ILE A 120 -3.91 -11.80 5.57
C ILE A 120 -3.77 -12.39 6.98
N SER A 121 -4.25 -13.63 7.19
CA SER A 121 -4.16 -14.33 8.47
C SER A 121 -2.86 -15.11 8.65
N ASN A 122 -2.09 -15.26 7.56
CA ASN A 122 -0.74 -15.80 7.57
C ASN A 122 0.28 -14.71 7.94
N LEU A 123 0.56 -14.56 9.23
CA LEU A 123 1.52 -13.57 9.74
C LEU A 123 2.99 -13.93 9.47
N GLU A 124 3.26 -15.10 8.88
CA GLU A 124 4.61 -15.51 8.47
C GLU A 124 4.85 -15.22 6.98
N SER A 125 3.92 -14.53 6.29
CA SER A 125 4.10 -14.18 4.89
C SER A 125 5.20 -13.14 4.70
N ASP A 126 6.02 -13.32 3.66
CA ASP A 126 7.14 -12.44 3.28
C ASP A 126 6.87 -11.84 1.88
N PRO A 127 6.41 -10.57 1.79
CA PRO A 127 6.23 -9.86 0.52
C PRO A 127 7.50 -9.75 -0.33
N GLU A 128 8.67 -9.61 0.30
CA GLU A 128 9.94 -9.51 -0.39
C GLU A 128 10.35 -10.85 -1.03
N GLU A 129 10.10 -11.98 -0.36
CA GLU A 129 10.33 -13.31 -0.95
C GLU A 129 9.36 -13.60 -2.09
N PHE A 130 8.09 -13.21 -1.94
CA PHE A 130 7.12 -13.28 -3.03
C PHE A 130 7.61 -12.48 -4.24
N ALA A 131 8.03 -11.23 -4.03
CA ALA A 131 8.50 -10.36 -5.11
C ALA A 131 9.77 -10.89 -5.79
N ARG A 132 10.74 -11.41 -5.02
CA ARG A 132 11.94 -12.06 -5.57
C ARG A 132 11.58 -13.26 -6.45
N THR A 133 10.67 -14.11 -5.98
CA THR A 133 10.21 -15.28 -6.73
C THR A 133 9.46 -14.86 -7.99
N PHE A 134 8.58 -13.86 -7.90
CA PHE A 134 7.86 -13.29 -9.03
C PHE A 134 8.80 -12.78 -10.12
N CYS A 135 9.80 -11.98 -9.76
CA CYS A 135 10.80 -11.48 -10.70
C CYS A 135 11.61 -12.62 -11.34
N LYS A 136 12.00 -13.62 -10.54
CA LYS A 136 12.75 -14.78 -11.03
C LYS A 136 11.93 -15.63 -12.02
N ASP A 137 10.67 -15.89 -11.72
CA ASP A 137 9.80 -16.74 -12.53
C ASP A 137 9.44 -16.09 -13.88
N LEU A 138 9.38 -14.75 -13.91
CA LEU A 138 9.09 -13.97 -15.12
C LEU A 138 10.34 -13.39 -15.80
N ASP A 139 11.54 -13.80 -15.37
CA ASP A 139 12.84 -13.36 -15.91
C ASP A 139 13.01 -11.83 -15.93
N ILE A 140 12.54 -11.15 -14.88
CA ILE A 140 12.66 -9.70 -14.72
C ILE A 140 14.03 -9.37 -14.11
N GLY A 141 14.91 -8.80 -14.93
CA GLY A 141 16.29 -8.47 -14.54
C GLY A 141 16.50 -7.10 -13.89
N ASP A 142 15.51 -6.21 -13.92
CA ASP A 142 15.61 -4.88 -13.29
C ASP A 142 15.56 -5.02 -11.75
N PRO A 143 16.63 -4.66 -11.02
CA PRO A 143 16.71 -4.86 -9.57
C PRO A 143 15.73 -3.99 -8.78
N GLU A 144 15.21 -2.91 -9.34
CA GLU A 144 14.27 -2.01 -8.67
C GLU A 144 12.83 -2.55 -8.67
N VAL A 145 12.53 -3.51 -9.56
CA VAL A 145 11.18 -4.07 -9.69
C VAL A 145 10.75 -4.86 -8.45
N GLY A 146 11.60 -5.76 -7.97
CA GLY A 146 11.30 -6.62 -6.82
C GLY A 146 10.94 -5.78 -5.57
N PRO A 147 11.78 -4.82 -5.16
CA PRO A 147 11.46 -3.87 -4.10
C PRO A 147 10.14 -3.12 -4.32
N ALA A 148 9.87 -2.62 -5.53
CA ALA A 148 8.63 -1.91 -5.83
C ALA A 148 7.37 -2.79 -5.67
N ILE A 149 7.43 -4.06 -6.09
CA ILE A 149 6.35 -5.04 -5.88
C ILE A 149 6.14 -5.27 -4.38
N ALA A 150 7.21 -5.50 -3.62
CA ALA A 150 7.13 -5.76 -2.18
C ALA A 150 6.50 -4.58 -1.43
N VAL A 151 6.90 -3.34 -1.75
CA VAL A 151 6.31 -2.13 -1.20
C VAL A 151 4.82 -2.04 -1.55
N SER A 152 4.44 -2.28 -2.80
CA SER A 152 3.03 -2.23 -3.25
C SER A 152 2.15 -3.26 -2.52
N ILE A 153 2.68 -4.45 -2.23
CA ILE A 153 1.98 -5.45 -1.41
C ILE A 153 1.83 -4.94 0.03
N ARG A 154 2.91 -4.43 0.63
CA ARG A 154 2.88 -3.90 2.00
C ARG A 154 1.93 -2.72 2.14
N GLU A 155 1.86 -1.81 1.16
CA GLU A 155 0.90 -0.70 1.14
C GLU A 155 -0.55 -1.21 1.26
N GLN A 156 -0.93 -2.17 0.42
CA GLN A 156 -2.28 -2.76 0.47
C GLN A 156 -2.56 -3.50 1.78
N LEU A 157 -1.57 -4.23 2.31
CA LEU A 157 -1.71 -4.91 3.60
C LEU A 157 -1.83 -3.93 4.77
N TYR A 158 -1.10 -2.82 4.74
CA TYR A 158 -1.19 -1.76 5.74
C TYR A 158 -2.58 -1.11 5.73
N GLU A 159 -3.12 -0.80 4.54
CA GLU A 159 -4.48 -0.27 4.40
C GLU A 159 -5.54 -1.23 4.96
N ILE A 160 -5.43 -2.53 4.66
CA ILE A 160 -6.36 -3.53 5.17
C ILE A 160 -6.26 -3.64 6.71
N ALA A 161 -5.05 -3.59 7.26
CA ALA A 161 -4.81 -3.66 8.70
C ALA A 161 -5.40 -2.44 9.42
N THR A 162 -5.19 -1.22 8.91
CA THR A 162 -5.74 0.01 9.51
C THR A 162 -7.27 0.06 9.41
N GLN A 163 -7.87 -0.37 8.30
CA GLN A 163 -9.33 -0.50 8.17
C GLN A 163 -9.93 -1.48 9.21
N SER A 164 -9.20 -2.54 9.56
CA SER A 164 -9.64 -3.50 10.58
C SER A 164 -9.81 -2.86 11.97
N ILE A 165 -8.99 -1.85 12.29
CA ILE A 165 -9.10 -1.06 13.52
C ILE A 165 -10.34 -0.16 13.47
N SER A 166 -10.55 0.57 12.37
CA SER A 166 -11.67 1.50 12.22
C SER A 166 -13.03 0.81 12.35
N SER A 167 -13.19 -0.36 11.73
CA SER A 167 -14.41 -1.17 11.85
C SER A 167 -14.64 -1.72 13.27
N ALA A 168 -13.57 -2.02 14.02
CA ALA A 168 -13.67 -2.40 15.43
C ALA A 168 -14.13 -1.23 16.32
N ARG A 169 -13.75 0.01 16.00
CA ARG A 169 -14.24 1.21 16.70
C ARG A 169 -15.73 1.43 16.46
N GLU A 170 -16.19 1.32 15.22
CA GLU A 170 -17.59 1.53 14.85
C GLU A 170 -18.54 0.49 15.49
N THR A 171 -18.12 -0.78 15.53
CA THR A 171 -18.88 -1.85 16.20
C THR A 171 -18.97 -1.68 17.73
N ARG A 172 -17.97 -1.04 18.37
CA ARG A 172 -18.01 -0.69 19.80
C ARG A 172 -18.95 0.49 20.07
N VAL A 173 -19.01 1.47 19.17
CA VAL A 173 -19.88 2.67 19.30
C VAL A 173 -21.35 2.35 18.96
N GLY A 174 -21.61 1.44 18.00
CA GLY A 174 -22.96 1.07 17.56
C GLY A 174 -23.86 0.41 18.63
N LYS A 175 -23.32 0.03 19.79
CA LYS A 175 -24.13 -0.42 20.94
C LYS A 175 -24.75 0.72 21.75
N LYS A 176 -24.41 1.98 21.46
CA LYS A 176 -24.95 3.17 22.14
C LYS A 176 -25.53 4.16 21.13
N GLY A 177 -26.52 3.75 20.35
CA GLY A 177 -27.28 4.70 19.52
C GLY A 177 -27.98 4.06 18.32
N ARG A 178 -29.21 3.60 18.52
CA ARG A 178 -30.16 3.49 17.40
C ARG A 178 -30.67 4.89 17.07
N ARG A 179 -30.33 5.42 15.88
CA ARG A 179 -31.21 6.03 14.87
C ARG A 179 -30.41 6.87 13.86
N GLY A 180 -30.52 6.48 12.58
CA GLY A 180 -30.65 7.40 11.44
C GLY A 180 -29.37 7.96 10.82
N GLY A 181 -29.14 7.63 9.55
CA GLY A 181 -28.23 8.34 8.65
C GLY A 181 -27.51 7.40 7.70
N ASP A 182 -28.09 7.13 6.54
CA ASP A 182 -27.43 6.45 5.44
C ASP A 182 -26.22 7.29 4.99
N ILE A 183 -25.02 6.94 5.47
CA ILE A 183 -23.78 7.41 4.87
C ILE A 183 -23.41 6.39 3.80
N VAL A 184 -23.67 6.77 2.55
CA VAL A 184 -23.16 6.08 1.37
C VAL A 184 -21.63 6.18 1.41
N ALA A 185 -21.00 5.21 2.05
CA ALA A 185 -19.56 4.99 1.95
C ALA A 185 -19.28 4.45 0.55
N ASN A 186 -18.90 5.34 -0.37
CA ASN A 186 -18.41 4.98 -1.69
C ASN A 186 -17.03 4.32 -1.55
N SER A 187 -17.02 3.08 -1.05
CA SER A 187 -15.83 2.25 -1.04
C SER A 187 -15.80 1.48 -2.35
N LYS A 188 -14.80 1.78 -3.18
CA LYS A 188 -14.30 0.84 -4.20
C LYS A 188 -13.68 -0.36 -3.48
N ALA A 189 -14.49 -1.09 -2.72
CA ALA A 189 -14.11 -2.34 -2.10
C ALA A 189 -14.06 -3.37 -3.24
N GLY A 190 -12.85 -3.63 -3.73
CA GLY A 190 -12.60 -4.76 -4.60
C GLY A 190 -13.17 -6.03 -3.96
N ASN A 191 -13.76 -6.89 -4.79
CA ASN A 191 -14.46 -8.13 -4.42
C ASN A 191 -13.78 -8.88 -3.26
N MET A 192 -14.24 -8.63 -2.03
CA MET A 192 -13.77 -9.34 -0.85
C MET A 192 -14.28 -10.78 -0.89
N VAL A 193 -13.38 -11.75 -0.76
CA VAL A 193 -13.73 -13.17 -0.81
C VAL A 193 -13.56 -13.79 0.58
N ASP A 194 -14.67 -14.23 1.17
CA ASP A 194 -14.63 -14.97 2.42
C ASP A 194 -14.05 -16.38 2.16
N LEU A 195 -13.06 -16.79 2.97
CA LEU A 195 -12.40 -18.09 2.86
C LEU A 195 -13.41 -19.24 2.97
N GLY A 196 -14.46 -19.07 3.79
CA GLY A 196 -15.55 -20.04 3.92
C GLY A 196 -16.36 -20.25 2.63
N LYS A 197 -16.38 -19.25 1.73
CA LYS A 197 -17.03 -19.34 0.41
C LYS A 197 -16.13 -19.92 -0.67
N LEU A 198 -14.80 -19.77 -0.56
CA LEU A 198 -13.83 -20.32 -1.51
C LEU A 198 -13.49 -21.79 -1.25
N PHE A 199 -13.41 -22.21 0.02
CA PHE A 199 -12.94 -23.55 0.42
C PHE A 199 -13.93 -24.39 1.24
N GLY A 200 -15.20 -23.97 1.35
CA GLY A 200 -16.27 -24.82 1.94
C GLY A 200 -16.53 -26.09 1.11
N SER A 201 -17.46 -26.96 1.54
CA SER A 201 -17.75 -28.23 0.85
C SER A 201 -18.24 -28.12 -0.61
N LYS A 202 -18.49 -26.91 -1.12
CA LYS A 202 -18.80 -26.60 -2.53
C LYS A 202 -17.74 -25.70 -3.20
N GLY A 203 -16.66 -25.40 -2.50
CA GLY A 203 -15.54 -24.58 -2.94
C GLY A 203 -14.65 -25.33 -3.92
N SER A 204 -14.14 -24.63 -4.93
CA SER A 204 -13.20 -25.17 -5.91
C SER A 204 -11.83 -24.54 -5.66
N VAL A 205 -10.79 -25.37 -5.56
CA VAL A 205 -9.39 -24.91 -5.54
C VAL A 205 -8.93 -24.41 -6.90
N ILE A 206 -9.67 -24.73 -7.97
CA ILE A 206 -9.41 -24.27 -9.34
C ILE A 206 -10.28 -23.04 -9.60
N ARG A 207 -9.64 -21.93 -10.01
CA ARG A 207 -10.34 -20.71 -10.47
C ARG A 207 -11.20 -21.03 -11.68
N LYS A 208 -12.35 -20.34 -11.82
CA LYS A 208 -13.19 -20.49 -13.01
C LYS A 208 -12.40 -20.05 -14.23
N ARG A 209 -12.47 -20.81 -15.33
CA ARG A 209 -11.72 -20.52 -16.57
C ARG A 209 -11.94 -19.08 -17.06
N LYS A 210 -13.17 -18.57 -16.96
CA LYS A 210 -13.52 -17.19 -17.33
C LYS A 210 -12.87 -16.10 -16.44
N GLU A 211 -12.19 -16.46 -15.36
CA GLU A 211 -11.50 -15.53 -14.47
C GLU A 211 -9.98 -15.63 -14.60
N TRP A 212 -9.45 -16.59 -15.37
CA TRP A 212 -8.00 -16.84 -15.43
C TRP A 212 -7.21 -15.62 -15.91
N TYR A 213 -7.73 -14.89 -16.90
CA TYR A 213 -7.10 -13.68 -17.43
C TYR A 213 -6.96 -12.55 -16.38
N LEU A 214 -7.70 -12.62 -15.27
CA LEU A 214 -7.59 -11.66 -14.17
C LEU A 214 -6.44 -11.99 -13.22
N TYR A 215 -5.82 -13.16 -13.33
CA TYR A 215 -4.77 -13.67 -12.43
C TYR A 215 -3.53 -14.11 -13.22
N GLU A 216 -3.41 -13.62 -14.45
CA GLU A 216 -2.25 -13.80 -15.30
C GLU A 216 -1.38 -12.53 -15.18
N PRO A 217 -0.11 -12.65 -14.76
CA PRO A 217 0.77 -11.50 -14.69
C PRO A 217 1.11 -11.02 -16.11
N ILE A 218 1.01 -9.72 -16.30
CA ILE A 218 1.37 -9.02 -17.54
C ILE A 218 2.61 -8.19 -17.24
N VAL A 219 3.68 -8.43 -18.02
CA VAL A 219 4.93 -7.66 -17.95
C VAL A 219 5.20 -7.08 -19.34
N ASP A 220 5.13 -5.76 -19.45
CA ASP A 220 5.41 -5.04 -20.68
C ASP A 220 6.73 -4.26 -20.54
N ILE A 221 7.64 -4.40 -21.50
CA ILE A 221 8.89 -3.64 -21.55
C ILE A 221 8.73 -2.50 -22.55
N LEU A 222 8.78 -1.28 -22.05
CA LEU A 222 8.66 -0.04 -22.80
C LEU A 222 10.00 0.37 -23.40
N SER A 223 9.94 0.91 -24.62
CA SER A 223 11.06 1.63 -25.21
C SER A 223 11.34 2.95 -24.49
N ASN A 224 12.54 3.48 -24.65
CA ASN A 224 12.91 4.78 -24.06
C ASN A 224 12.04 5.94 -24.59
N GLU A 225 11.55 5.84 -25.84
CA GLU A 225 10.62 6.82 -26.40
C GLU A 225 9.25 6.76 -25.72
N GLU A 226 8.72 5.57 -25.49
CA GLU A 226 7.47 5.38 -24.75
C GLU A 226 7.59 5.86 -23.30
N VAL A 227 8.70 5.56 -22.62
CA VAL A 227 8.99 6.06 -21.27
C VAL A 227 9.01 7.59 -21.26
N GLY A 228 9.76 8.22 -22.18
CA GLY A 228 9.83 9.68 -22.27
C GLY A 228 8.46 10.33 -22.56
N ALA A 229 7.67 9.72 -23.43
CA ALA A 229 6.31 10.19 -23.72
C ALA A 229 5.37 10.06 -22.51
N LEU A 230 5.48 8.97 -21.75
CA LEU A 230 4.73 8.78 -20.51
C LEU A 230 5.13 9.77 -19.42
N ASP A 231 6.43 9.98 -19.21
CA ASP A 231 6.94 10.92 -18.21
C ASP A 231 6.48 12.35 -18.52
N ALA A 232 6.57 12.78 -19.78
CA ALA A 232 6.08 14.09 -20.21
C ALA A 232 4.57 14.25 -19.99
N ARG A 233 3.79 13.19 -20.24
CA ARG A 233 2.35 13.18 -20.00
C ARG A 233 2.01 13.22 -18.51
N GLU A 234 2.73 12.45 -17.68
CA GLU A 234 2.58 12.44 -16.23
C GLU A 234 2.93 13.81 -15.63
N GLU A 235 3.99 14.45 -16.12
CA GLU A 235 4.39 15.79 -15.70
C GLU A 235 3.33 16.83 -16.08
N LEU A 236 2.81 16.78 -17.31
CA LEU A 236 1.72 17.67 -17.75
C LEU A 236 0.47 17.48 -16.88
N ASN A 237 0.08 16.24 -16.61
CA ASN A 237 -1.05 15.92 -15.74
C ASN A 237 -0.83 16.43 -14.32
N ALA A 238 0.37 16.29 -13.77
CA ALA A 238 0.71 16.81 -12.44
C ALA A 238 0.61 18.34 -12.39
N ARG A 239 1.11 19.05 -13.43
CA ARG A 239 1.00 20.51 -13.55
C ARG A 239 -0.45 20.97 -13.67
N LEU A 240 -1.27 20.26 -14.45
CA LEU A 240 -2.71 20.53 -14.58
C LEU A 240 -3.43 20.34 -13.24
N LYS A 241 -3.13 19.26 -12.53
CA LYS A 241 -3.70 19.00 -11.20
C LYS A 241 -3.38 20.11 -10.21
N ARG A 242 -2.11 20.56 -10.14
CA ARG A 242 -1.73 21.69 -9.26
C ARG A 242 -2.51 22.97 -9.57
N LYS A 243 -2.66 23.31 -10.84
CA LYS A 243 -3.44 24.49 -11.24
C LYS A 243 -4.92 24.38 -10.85
N LEU A 244 -5.47 23.17 -10.84
CA LEU A 244 -6.83 22.92 -10.38
C LEU A 244 -6.92 23.07 -8.85
N ASP A 245 -5.99 22.49 -8.11
CA ASP A 245 -5.93 22.54 -6.65
C ASP A 245 -5.75 24.01 -6.17
N GLU A 246 -4.81 24.76 -6.76
CA GLU A 246 -4.60 26.21 -6.49
C GLU A 246 -5.87 27.04 -6.79
N LYS A 247 -6.56 26.71 -7.88
CA LYS A 247 -7.82 27.36 -8.22
C LYS A 247 -8.85 27.05 -7.14
N GLU A 248 -9.04 25.80 -6.76
CA GLU A 248 -10.00 25.37 -5.73
C GLU A 248 -9.74 26.06 -4.37
N GLU A 249 -8.49 26.11 -3.92
CA GLU A 249 -8.09 26.85 -2.70
C GLU A 249 -8.42 28.34 -2.79
N SER A 250 -8.18 28.96 -3.95
CA SER A 250 -8.51 30.38 -4.18
C SER A 250 -10.03 30.64 -4.18
N PHE A 251 -10.84 29.64 -4.54
CA PHE A 251 -12.30 29.70 -4.46
C PHE A 251 -12.74 29.54 -2.99
N GLN A 252 -12.26 28.52 -2.28
CA GLN A 252 -12.62 28.29 -0.86
C GLN A 252 -12.23 29.47 0.05
N THR A 253 -11.08 30.10 -0.19
CA THR A 253 -10.64 31.29 0.54
C THR A 253 -11.59 32.48 0.32
N ARG A 254 -12.12 32.65 -0.89
CA ARG A 254 -13.07 33.72 -1.23
C ARG A 254 -14.47 33.53 -0.64
N TYR A 255 -14.92 32.30 -0.43
CA TYR A 255 -16.25 31.99 0.12
C TYR A 255 -16.27 31.74 1.63
N SER A 256 -15.12 31.57 2.28
CA SER A 256 -15.01 31.45 3.74
C SER A 256 -15.00 32.80 4.48
N HIS A 257 -14.85 33.91 3.75
CA HIS A 257 -14.77 35.28 4.28
C HIS A 257 -15.99 36.14 3.91
N GLY A 258 -17.11 35.52 3.50
CA GLY A 258 -18.36 36.18 3.11
C GLY A 258 -19.51 35.88 4.04
#